data_AF-A0A3D3M7U2-F1
#
_entry.id   AF-A0A3D3M7U2-F1
#
_cell.length_a   1.000
_cell.length_b   1.000
_cell.length_c   1.000
_cell.angle_alpha   90.00
_cell.angle_beta   90.00
_cell.angle_gamma   90.00
#
_symmetry.space_group_name_H-M   'P 1'
#
loop_
_entity.id
_entity.type
_entity.pdbx_description
1 polymer ?
#
loop_
_entity_poly.entity_id
_entity_poly.type
_entity_poly.pdbx_seq_one_letter_code
_entity_poly.pdbx_strand_id
1 'polypeptide(L)'
;MDAIRESARHCACLFRLGRDVEAAVSMAEVFEGAPALLAGSALALQEQFAALFSQMLAAQQRQDWIALADSLEYELVNLIDQAASR
;
A
#
# COMPACT_ATOMS: atom_id res chain seq x y z
N MET A 1 -1.25 7.01 -11.83
CA MET A 1 -1.62 7.19 -10.41
C MET A 1 -2.86 6.36 -10.07
N ASP A 2 -3.91 6.38 -10.89
CA ASP A 2 -5.13 5.57 -10.65
C ASP A 2 -4.89 4.06 -10.60
N ALA A 3 -4.03 3.52 -11.48
CA ALA A 3 -3.74 2.09 -11.51
C ALA A 3 -3.19 1.55 -10.18
N ILE A 4 -2.25 2.27 -9.53
CA ILE A 4 -1.67 1.83 -8.25
C ILE A 4 -2.68 1.97 -7.10
N ARG A 5 -3.55 2.99 -7.13
CA ARG A 5 -4.63 3.12 -6.14
C ARG A 5 -5.62 1.96 -6.25
N GLU A 6 -5.99 1.60 -7.47
CA GLU A 6 -6.90 0.49 -7.71
C GLU A 6 -6.27 -0.84 -7.30
N SER A 7 -5.00 -1.08 -7.64
CA SER A 7 -4.26 -2.27 -7.19
C SER A 7 -4.20 -2.35 -5.66
N ALA A 8 -3.97 -1.22 -4.95
CA ALA A 8 -3.95 -1.19 -3.50
C ALA A 8 -5.31 -1.56 -2.88
N ARG A 9 -6.41 -1.00 -3.41
CA ARG A 9 -7.78 -1.31 -2.98
C ARG A 9 -8.18 -2.75 -3.30
N HIS A 10 -7.78 -3.25 -4.47
CA HIS A 10 -8.01 -4.63 -4.86
C HIS A 10 -7.30 -5.60 -3.93
N CYS A 11 -6.01 -5.35 -3.64
CA CYS A 11 -5.23 -6.15 -2.71
C CYS A 11 -5.84 -6.15 -1.30
N ALA A 12 -6.28 -4.98 -0.79
CA ALA A 12 -6.99 -4.87 0.47
C ALA A 12 -8.27 -5.72 0.51
N CYS A 13 -9.06 -5.69 -0.57
CA CYS A 13 -10.27 -6.52 -0.70
C CYS A 13 -9.96 -8.02 -0.62
N LEU A 14 -8.90 -8.48 -1.30
CA LEU A 14 -8.46 -9.88 -1.25
C LEU A 14 -8.10 -10.32 0.17
N PHE A 15 -7.34 -9.50 0.91
CA PHE A 15 -7.02 -9.79 2.32
C PHE A 15 -8.28 -9.89 3.20
N ARG A 16 -9.24 -8.98 3.03
CA ARG A 16 -10.51 -9.02 3.81
C ARG A 16 -11.38 -10.23 3.47
N LEU A 17 -11.30 -10.74 2.24
CA LEU A 17 -11.98 -11.97 1.83
C LEU A 17 -11.24 -13.24 2.25
N GLY A 18 -10.11 -13.13 2.95
CA GLY A 18 -9.28 -14.27 3.36
C GLY A 18 -8.55 -14.94 2.19
N ARG A 19 -8.38 -14.24 1.06
CA ARG A 19 -7.65 -14.72 -0.13
C ARG A 19 -6.19 -14.28 -0.06
N ASP A 20 -5.53 -14.60 1.04
CA ASP A 20 -4.17 -14.14 1.37
C ASP A 20 -3.10 -14.55 0.34
N VAL A 21 -3.23 -15.74 -0.28
CA VAL A 21 -2.33 -16.17 -1.36
C VAL A 21 -2.44 -15.25 -2.59
N GLU A 22 -3.66 -14.92 -3.01
CA GLU A 22 -3.88 -14.05 -4.17
C GLU A 22 -3.55 -12.60 -3.84
N ALA A 23 -3.86 -12.17 -2.60
CA ALA A 23 -3.47 -10.87 -2.08
C ALA A 23 -1.95 -10.71 -2.07
N ALA A 24 -1.18 -11.73 -1.69
CA ALA A 24 0.28 -11.70 -1.71
C ALA A 24 0.85 -11.48 -3.12
N VAL A 25 0.23 -12.09 -4.15
CA VAL A 25 0.60 -11.85 -5.56
C VAL A 25 0.26 -10.41 -5.97
N SER A 26 -0.95 -9.94 -5.68
CA SER A 26 -1.37 -8.57 -5.97
C SER A 26 -0.51 -7.53 -5.21
N MET A 27 -0.05 -7.85 -4.00
CA MET A 27 0.77 -6.96 -3.19
C MET A 27 2.16 -6.71 -3.78
N ALA A 28 2.71 -7.69 -4.50
CA ALA A 28 3.99 -7.48 -5.20
C ALA A 28 3.90 -6.31 -6.19
N GLU A 29 2.80 -6.21 -6.95
CA GLU A 29 2.56 -5.11 -7.89
C GLU A 29 2.48 -3.75 -7.17
N VAL A 30 1.79 -3.72 -6.03
CA VAL A 30 1.66 -2.51 -5.20
C VAL A 30 3.03 -2.08 -4.66
N PHE A 31 3.85 -3.04 -4.21
CA PHE A 31 5.16 -2.78 -3.61
C PHE A 31 6.24 -2.44 -4.63
N GLU A 32 6.06 -2.79 -5.91
CA GLU A 32 6.90 -2.30 -7.00
C GLU A 32 6.47 -0.89 -7.44
N GLY A 33 5.16 -0.67 -7.60
CA GLY A 33 4.63 0.58 -8.16
C GLY A 33 4.60 1.76 -7.21
N ALA A 34 4.27 1.54 -5.93
CA ALA A 34 4.13 2.64 -4.96
C ALA A 34 5.47 3.37 -4.67
N PRO A 35 6.60 2.67 -4.38
CA PRO A 35 7.87 3.35 -4.16
C PRO A 35 8.33 4.16 -5.38
N ALA A 36 8.17 3.63 -6.59
CA ALA A 36 8.53 4.33 -7.82
C ALA A 36 7.73 5.63 -8.00
N LEU A 37 6.44 5.60 -7.68
CA LEU A 37 5.57 6.78 -7.74
C LEU A 37 5.97 7.85 -6.71
N LEU A 38 6.37 7.42 -5.51
CA LEU A 38 6.71 8.30 -4.39
C LEU A 38 8.16 8.78 -4.39
N ALA A 39 9.06 8.19 -5.19
CA ALA A 39 10.48 8.58 -5.26
C ALA A 39 10.71 10.02 -5.72
N GLY A 40 9.83 10.56 -6.58
CA GLY A 40 9.87 11.97 -7.00
C GLY A 40 9.17 12.91 -6.01
N SER A 41 8.70 12.39 -4.88
CA SER A 41 7.89 13.16 -3.95
C SER A 41 8.72 14.05 -2.99
N ALA A 42 8.07 14.89 -2.19
CA ALA A 42 8.71 15.76 -1.22
C ALA A 42 9.21 14.89 -0.07
N LEU A 43 10.34 15.25 0.54
CA LEU A 43 11.00 14.42 1.56
C LEU A 43 10.04 13.98 2.68
N ALA A 44 9.19 14.90 3.17
CA ALA A 44 8.19 14.58 4.19
C ALA A 44 7.21 13.47 3.77
N LEU A 45 6.86 13.37 2.48
CA LEU A 45 5.97 12.33 1.98
C LEU A 45 6.71 10.99 1.80
N GLN A 46 7.99 11.05 1.42
CA GLN A 46 8.85 9.86 1.37
C GLN A 46 9.06 9.25 2.75
N GLU A 47 9.28 10.07 3.78
CA GLU A 47 9.42 9.61 5.17
C GLU A 47 8.13 8.99 5.70
N GLN A 48 6.97 9.60 5.42
CA GLN A 48 5.66 9.03 5.76
C GLN A 48 5.44 7.68 5.08
N PHE A 49 5.82 7.56 3.79
CA PHE A 49 5.73 6.30 3.07
C PHE A 49 6.65 5.23 3.67
N ALA A 50 7.89 5.55 4.02
CA ALA A 50 8.81 4.60 4.64
C ALA A 50 8.29 4.08 5.99
N ALA A 51 7.68 4.95 6.79
CA ALA A 51 7.04 4.57 8.05
C ALA A 51 5.84 3.62 7.81
N LEU A 52 4.94 3.97 6.88
CA LEU A 52 3.80 3.13 6.52
C LEU A 52 4.24 1.77 5.95
N PHE A 53 5.27 1.76 5.09
CA PHE A 53 5.81 0.54 4.51
C PHE A 53 6.32 -0.43 5.60
N SER A 54 6.99 0.10 6.61
CA SER A 54 7.45 -0.68 7.76
C SER A 54 6.28 -1.25 8.57
N GLN A 55 5.18 -0.50 8.73
CA GLN A 55 3.97 -0.96 9.41
C GLN A 55 3.28 -2.08 8.63
N MET A 56 3.13 -1.93 7.31
CA MET A 56 2.56 -2.96 6.44
C MET A 56 3.39 -4.25 6.48
N LEU A 57 4.71 -4.15 6.42
CA LEU A 57 5.61 -5.31 6.55
C LEU A 57 5.44 -6.01 7.90
N ALA A 58 5.33 -5.26 8.99
CA ALA A 58 5.11 -5.81 10.31
C ALA A 58 3.74 -6.50 10.44
N ALA A 59 2.68 -5.93 9.85
CA ALA A 59 1.37 -6.56 9.78
C ALA A 59 1.42 -7.86 8.98
N GLN A 60 2.12 -7.86 7.83
CA GLN A 60 2.30 -9.05 7.00
C GLN A 60 3.00 -10.18 7.76
N GLN A 61 4.10 -9.88 8.46
CA GLN A 61 4.87 -10.88 9.22
C GLN A 61 4.06 -11.51 10.37
N ARG A 62 3.11 -10.75 10.94
CA ARG A 62 2.20 -11.24 11.98
C ARG A 62 0.93 -11.89 11.42
N GLN A 63 0.78 -11.97 10.10
CA GLN A 63 -0.44 -12.42 9.43
C GLN A 63 -1.67 -11.59 9.82
N ASP A 64 -1.46 -10.32 10.14
CA ASP A 64 -2.51 -9.37 10.51
C ASP A 64 -3.12 -8.78 9.23
N TRP A 65 -3.90 -9.61 8.53
CA TRP A 65 -4.44 -9.29 7.21
C TRP A 65 -5.46 -8.16 7.22
N ILE A 66 -6.14 -7.93 8.33
CA ILE A 66 -7.09 -6.81 8.47
C ILE A 66 -6.33 -5.50 8.61
N ALA A 67 -5.33 -5.41 9.50
CA ALA A 67 -4.52 -4.21 9.63
C ALA A 67 -3.75 -3.88 8.34
N LEU A 68 -3.28 -4.91 7.63
CA LEU A 68 -2.64 -4.74 6.32
C LEU A 68 -3.62 -4.22 5.26
N ALA A 69 -4.85 -4.75 5.23
CA ALA A 69 -5.88 -4.26 4.30
C ALA A 69 -6.26 -2.80 4.56
N ASP A 70 -6.36 -2.38 5.82
CA ASP A 70 -6.65 -0.99 6.16
C ASP A 70 -5.53 -0.06 5.66
N SER A 71 -4.27 -0.41 5.96
CA SER A 71 -3.08 0.31 5.49
C SER A 71 -3.02 0.47 3.97
N LEU A 72 -3.39 -0.58 3.23
CA LEU A 72 -3.41 -0.58 1.77
C LEU A 72 -4.55 0.30 1.20
N GLU A 73 -5.75 0.21 1.76
CA GLU A 73 -6.92 0.90 1.23
C GLU A 73 -6.96 2.40 1.58
N TYR A 74 -6.52 2.77 2.78
CA TYR A 74 -6.69 4.11 3.31
C TYR A 74 -5.38 4.88 3.35
N GLU A 75 -4.41 4.45 4.16
CA GLU A 75 -3.17 5.19 4.38
C GLU A 75 -2.33 5.29 3.11
N LEU A 76 -2.14 4.17 2.40
CA LEU A 76 -1.35 4.15 1.18
C LEU A 76 -2.02 4.96 0.07
N VAL A 77 -3.34 4.79 -0.12
CA VAL A 77 -4.10 5.56 -1.11
C VAL A 77 -4.04 7.05 -0.81
N ASN A 78 -4.15 7.46 0.46
CA ASN A 78 -4.03 8.86 0.86
C ASN A 78 -2.62 9.43 0.56
N LEU A 79 -1.55 8.67 0.79
CA LEU A 79 -0.20 9.11 0.41
C LEU A 79 -0.05 9.24 -1.11
N ILE A 80 -0.67 8.36 -1.89
CA ILE A 80 -0.68 8.44 -3.35
C ILE A 80 -1.48 9.68 -3.82
N ASP A 81 -2.61 9.98 -3.18
CA ASP A 81 -3.43 11.17 -3.46
C ASP A 81 -2.62 12.46 -3.21
N GLN A 82 -1.92 12.53 -2.08
CA GLN A 82 -1.04 13.66 -1.74
C GLN A 82 0.15 13.78 -2.70
N ALA A 83 0.68 12.67 -3.20
CA ALA A 83 1.73 12.67 -4.23
C ALA A 83 1.21 13.15 -5.59
N ALA A 84 -0.07 12.93 -5.89
CA ALA A 84 -0.72 13.29 -7.14
C ALA A 84 -1.16 14.77 -7.16
N SER A 85 -1.51 15.34 -6.01
CA SER A 85 -1.96 16.74 -5.88
C SER A 85 -0.81 17.76 -5.87
N ARG A 86 0.31 17.44 -6.52
CA ARG A 86 1.50 18.30 -6.62
C ARG A 86 1.34 19.42 -7.62
#